data_AF-A0AAU9IHA8-F1
#
_entry.id   AF-A0AAU9IHA8-F1
#
_cell.length_a   1.000
_cell.length_b   1.000
_cell.length_c   1.000
_cell.angle_alpha   90.00
_cell.angle_beta   90.00
_cell.angle_gamma   90.00
#
_symmetry.space_group_name_H-M   'P 1'
#
loop_
_entity.id
_entity.type
_entity.pdbx_description
1 polymer ?
#
loop_
_entity_poly.entity_id
_entity_poly.type
_entity_poly.pdbx_seq_one_letter_code
_entity_poly.pdbx_strand_id
1 'polypeptide(L)'
;MMNRKRSKSARPTSFLSKTFDLLSLDEFQDIVCWSDDGKSFTIKNQGEFMNQVLPIYFKHKNLASFIRQLNMYDFHKVRDSGDKQIFSHPCFVKGNKSLLVEIHRKTSEFFPPPVARIIQQASEPLLQKCQMLEAKQVEMQNALDTLDKKYKETCEMNQTLVVELLNAREREERLSQMIFSASLYGAPFNMI
;
A
#
# COMPACT_ATOMS: atom_id res chain seq x y z
N MET A 1 30.82 3.56 35.02
CA MET A 1 29.78 3.32 36.03
C MET A 1 28.42 3.28 35.33
N MET A 2 27.77 2.12 35.28
CA MET A 2 26.49 1.93 34.56
C MET A 2 25.33 2.46 35.41
N ASN A 3 24.66 3.49 34.90
CA ASN A 3 23.50 4.10 35.56
C ASN A 3 22.23 3.28 35.29
N ARG A 4 21.96 2.25 36.09
CA ARG A 4 20.68 1.53 36.06
C ARG A 4 19.69 2.21 37.01
N LYS A 5 18.81 3.05 36.48
CA LYS A 5 17.60 3.50 37.18
C LYS A 5 16.76 2.25 37.48
N ARG A 6 16.66 1.87 38.76
CA ARG A 6 15.80 0.78 39.25
C ARG A 6 14.34 1.11 38.92
N SER A 7 13.68 0.26 38.13
CA SER A 7 12.22 0.29 37.95
C SER A 7 11.54 -0.44 39.10
N LYS A 8 10.39 0.10 39.53
CA LYS A 8 9.48 -0.43 40.56
C LYS A 8 9.23 -1.92 40.34
N SER A 9 9.18 -2.72 41.41
CA SER A 9 9.02 -4.19 41.42
C SER A 9 8.13 -4.71 40.27
N ALA A 10 8.76 -5.01 39.14
CA ALA A 10 8.04 -5.29 37.91
C ALA A 10 7.68 -6.78 37.92
N ARG A 11 6.39 -7.10 37.93
CA ARG A 11 5.97 -8.47 37.67
C ARG A 11 6.25 -8.76 36.18
N PRO A 12 6.80 -9.95 35.85
CA PRO A 12 6.99 -10.30 34.46
C PRO A 12 5.65 -10.34 33.75
N THR A 13 5.65 -9.97 32.47
CA THR A 13 4.41 -9.93 31.70
C THR A 13 3.81 -11.33 31.57
N SER A 14 2.50 -11.41 31.32
CA SER A 14 1.81 -12.69 31.20
C SER A 14 2.36 -13.53 30.04
N PHE A 15 2.80 -12.90 28.95
CA PHE A 15 3.49 -13.57 27.84
C PHE A 15 4.76 -14.27 28.33
N LEU A 16 5.67 -13.54 28.98
CA LEU A 16 6.95 -14.09 29.43
C LEU A 16 6.77 -15.20 30.46
N SER A 17 5.85 -15.00 31.42
CA SER A 17 5.53 -16.00 32.44
C SER A 17 5.00 -17.28 31.82
N LYS A 18 4.03 -17.17 30.90
CA LYS A 18 3.44 -18.32 30.21
C LYS A 18 4.43 -19.06 29.32
N THR A 19 5.27 -18.34 28.58
CA THR A 19 6.31 -18.95 27.75
C THR A 19 7.33 -19.70 28.61
N PHE A 20 7.70 -19.15 29.76
CA PHE A 20 8.60 -19.84 30.70
C PHE A 20 7.95 -21.09 31.29
N ASP A 21 6.69 -20.99 31.71
CA ASP A 21 5.95 -22.11 32.29
C ASP A 21 5.72 -23.23 31.26
N LEU A 22 5.39 -22.87 30.03
CA LEU A 22 5.31 -23.79 28.89
C LEU A 22 6.60 -24.61 28.73
N LEU A 23 7.75 -23.94 28.74
CA LEU A 23 9.05 -24.59 28.54
C LEU A 23 9.53 -25.37 29.78
N SER A 24 8.93 -25.12 30.95
CA SER A 24 9.29 -25.79 32.20
C SER A 24 8.57 -27.13 32.38
N LEU A 25 7.55 -27.42 31.57
CA LEU A 25 6.83 -28.68 31.58
C LEU A 25 7.42 -29.65 30.56
N ASP A 26 7.52 -30.91 30.94
CA ASP A 26 8.07 -31.96 30.07
C ASP A 26 7.05 -32.49 29.05
N GLU A 27 5.79 -32.02 29.13
CA GLU A 27 4.67 -32.48 28.28
C GLU A 27 4.90 -32.23 26.78
N PHE A 28 5.59 -31.14 26.43
CA PHE A 28 5.77 -30.71 25.04
C PHE A 28 7.22 -30.77 24.54
N GLN A 29 8.11 -31.52 25.20
CA GLN A 29 9.55 -31.54 24.87
C GLN A 29 9.85 -31.89 23.41
N ASP A 30 9.02 -32.70 22.76
CA ASP A 30 9.16 -33.06 21.35
C ASP A 30 8.76 -31.95 20.37
N ILE A 31 7.96 -30.99 20.84
CA ILE A 31 7.44 -29.87 20.05
C ILE A 31 8.26 -28.60 20.35
N VAL A 32 8.47 -28.29 21.62
CA VAL A 32 9.18 -27.10 22.10
C VAL A 32 9.93 -27.41 23.40
N CYS A 33 11.22 -27.11 23.45
CA CYS A 33 12.04 -27.39 24.64
C CYS A 33 13.17 -26.39 24.83
N TRP A 34 13.70 -26.31 26.05
CA TRP A 34 14.99 -25.65 26.31
C TRP A 34 16.13 -26.34 25.55
N SER A 35 17.18 -25.60 25.22
CA SER A 35 18.48 -26.16 24.86
C SER A 35 19.15 -26.80 26.08
N ASP A 36 20.13 -27.67 25.84
CA ASP A 36 20.87 -28.39 26.88
C ASP A 36 21.59 -27.44 27.86
N ASP A 37 22.06 -26.29 27.36
CA ASP A 37 22.70 -25.26 28.18
C ASP A 37 21.69 -24.34 28.91
N GLY A 38 20.39 -24.49 28.64
CA GLY A 38 19.32 -23.72 29.26
C GLY A 38 19.26 -22.24 28.88
N LYS A 39 20.04 -21.78 27.90
CA LYS A 39 20.13 -20.35 27.49
C LYS A 39 19.25 -19.99 26.30
N SER A 40 18.66 -20.98 25.66
CA SER A 40 17.78 -20.81 24.51
C SER A 40 16.66 -21.84 24.56
N PHE A 41 15.64 -21.66 23.73
CA PHE A 41 14.64 -22.69 23.49
C PHE A 41 14.45 -22.91 22.00
N THR A 42 14.03 -24.11 21.64
CA THR A 42 13.86 -24.56 20.27
C THR A 42 12.43 -24.99 20.03
N ILE A 43 11.81 -24.45 18.98
CA ILE A 43 10.56 -24.97 18.40
C ILE A 43 10.99 -25.99 17.34
N LYS A 44 10.77 -27.28 17.62
CA LYS A 44 11.15 -28.41 16.76
C LYS A 44 10.13 -28.64 15.64
N ASN A 45 8.83 -28.59 15.96
CA ASN A 45 7.73 -28.78 15.02
C ASN A 45 6.77 -27.59 15.07
N GLN A 46 6.81 -26.73 14.05
CA GLN A 46 5.99 -25.52 13.99
C GLN A 46 4.49 -25.84 13.88
N GLY A 47 4.11 -26.88 13.13
CA GLY A 47 2.72 -27.26 12.92
C GLY A 47 2.05 -27.77 14.21
N GLU A 48 2.74 -28.64 14.94
CA GLU A 48 2.25 -29.13 16.24
C GLU A 48 2.28 -28.02 17.30
N PHE A 49 3.30 -27.17 17.30
CA PHE A 49 3.35 -26.02 18.19
C PHE A 49 2.15 -25.09 17.99
N MET A 50 1.78 -24.83 16.72
CA MET A 50 0.63 -24.00 16.40
C MET A 50 -0.71 -24.61 16.82
N ASN A 51 -0.91 -25.92 16.61
CA ASN A 51 -2.21 -26.55 16.77
C ASN A 51 -2.44 -27.15 18.16
N GLN A 52 -1.37 -27.61 18.83
CA GLN A 52 -1.47 -28.28 20.13
C GLN A 52 -1.04 -27.38 21.28
N VAL A 53 0.06 -26.63 21.12
CA VAL A 53 0.65 -25.87 22.22
C VAL A 53 0.07 -24.46 22.34
N LEU A 54 0.07 -23.69 21.25
CA LEU A 54 -0.35 -22.28 21.28
C LEU A 54 -1.77 -22.08 21.83
N PRO A 55 -2.80 -22.88 21.48
CA PRO A 55 -4.16 -22.69 22.00
C PRO A 55 -4.30 -22.92 23.52
N ILE A 56 -3.42 -23.73 24.11
CA ILE A 56 -3.44 -24.03 25.55
C ILE A 56 -2.90 -22.84 26.34
N TYR A 57 -1.80 -22.24 25.90
CA TYR A 57 -1.11 -21.17 26.63
C TYR A 57 -1.54 -19.76 26.19
N PHE A 58 -1.92 -19.61 24.92
CA PHE A 58 -2.23 -18.32 24.27
C PHE A 58 -3.60 -18.36 23.59
N LYS A 59 -4.23 -17.19 23.43
CA LYS A 59 -5.59 -17.09 22.85
C LYS A 59 -5.60 -17.13 21.31
N HIS A 60 -4.63 -17.80 20.69
CA HIS A 60 -4.49 -17.89 19.23
C HIS A 60 -3.64 -19.10 18.85
N LYS A 61 -3.76 -19.58 17.61
CA LYS A 61 -2.89 -20.62 17.02
C LYS A 61 -1.80 -20.07 16.08
N ASN A 62 -1.67 -18.75 15.98
CA ASN A 62 -0.80 -18.11 14.99
C ASN A 62 0.65 -18.01 15.47
N LEU A 63 1.56 -18.74 14.81
CA LEU A 63 3.00 -18.68 15.08
C LEU A 63 3.58 -17.27 14.90
N ALA A 64 3.14 -16.52 13.87
CA ALA A 64 3.63 -15.16 13.63
C ALA A 64 3.28 -14.21 14.79
N SER A 65 2.12 -14.41 15.44
CA SER A 65 1.76 -13.64 16.64
C SER A 65 2.68 -13.95 17.82
N PHE A 66 3.05 -15.22 18.01
CA PHE A 66 4.01 -15.64 19.03
C PHE A 66 5.42 -15.08 18.75
N ILE A 67 5.93 -15.22 17.52
CA ILE A 67 7.22 -14.66 17.10
C ILE A 67 7.23 -13.13 17.23
N ARG A 68 6.13 -12.45 16.90
CA ARG A 68 6.02 -11.00 17.09
C ARG A 68 6.20 -10.64 18.57
N GLN A 69 5.54 -11.36 19.49
CA GLN A 69 5.71 -11.12 20.91
C GLN A 69 7.18 -11.33 21.33
N LEU A 70 7.82 -12.41 20.92
CA LEU A 70 9.27 -12.64 21.14
C LEU A 70 10.11 -11.45 20.67
N ASN A 71 9.89 -10.96 19.45
CA ASN A 71 10.62 -9.81 18.90
C ASN A 71 10.39 -8.53 19.70
N MET A 72 9.17 -8.31 20.22
CA MET A 72 8.87 -7.18 21.09
C MET A 72 9.59 -7.24 22.43
N TYR A 73 10.04 -8.42 22.88
CA TYR A 73 10.85 -8.60 24.09
C TYR A 73 12.32 -8.90 23.75
N ASP A 74 12.77 -8.57 22.54
CA ASP A 74 14.16 -8.66 22.11
C ASP A 74 14.77 -10.09 22.10
N PHE A 75 13.93 -11.10 21.89
CA PHE A 75 14.43 -12.44 21.62
C PHE A 75 15.04 -12.49 20.23
N HIS A 76 16.21 -13.12 20.13
CA HIS A 76 16.94 -13.24 18.87
C HIS A 76 16.88 -14.68 18.37
N LYS A 77 16.68 -14.84 17.05
CA LYS A 77 16.79 -16.14 16.39
C LYS A 77 18.27 -16.52 16.30
N VAL A 78 18.64 -17.66 16.88
CA VAL A 78 19.98 -18.25 16.76
C VAL A 78 20.05 -18.96 15.40
N ARG A 79 21.19 -18.85 14.69
CA ARG A 79 21.37 -19.22 13.26
C ARG A 79 20.64 -20.51 12.85
N ASP A 80 19.98 -20.46 11.70
CA ASP A 80 19.19 -21.56 11.12
C ASP A 80 20.01 -22.84 11.00
N SER A 81 19.58 -23.88 11.71
CA SER A 81 19.97 -25.26 11.47
C SER A 81 18.70 -26.03 11.09
N GLY A 82 18.27 -25.89 9.83
CA GLY A 82 17.10 -26.59 9.26
C GLY A 82 15.74 -26.06 9.71
N ASP A 83 14.75 -26.96 9.85
CA ASP A 83 13.35 -26.62 10.17
C ASP A 83 13.10 -26.15 11.61
N LYS A 84 14.12 -26.23 12.47
CA LYS A 84 14.04 -25.88 13.89
C LYS A 84 14.24 -24.38 14.08
N GLN A 85 13.37 -23.76 14.87
CA GLN A 85 13.53 -22.34 15.23
C GLN A 85 14.05 -22.19 16.66
N ILE A 86 15.28 -21.68 16.78
CA ILE A 86 15.94 -21.48 18.07
C ILE A 86 15.88 -20.01 18.44
N PHE A 87 15.42 -19.70 19.65
CA PHE A 87 15.33 -18.34 20.18
C PHE A 87 16.08 -18.22 21.51
N SER A 88 16.81 -17.11 21.68
CA SER A 88 17.59 -16.84 22.89
C SER A 88 17.34 -15.42 23.38
N HIS A 89 17.41 -15.23 24.70
CA HIS A 89 17.46 -13.93 25.35
C HIS A 89 18.32 -14.01 26.62
N PRO A 90 19.25 -13.06 26.90
CA PRO A 90 20.19 -13.16 28.02
C PRO A 90 19.55 -13.33 29.40
N CYS A 91 18.37 -12.76 29.60
CA CYS A 91 17.60 -12.87 30.86
C CYS A 91 16.46 -13.91 30.81
N PHE A 92 16.42 -14.76 29.78
CA PHE A 92 15.45 -15.86 29.67
C PHE A 92 16.18 -17.19 29.75
N VAL A 93 16.44 -17.65 30.98
CA VAL A 93 17.31 -18.81 31.27
C VAL A 93 16.57 -19.84 32.09
N LYS A 94 16.68 -21.13 31.71
CA LYS A 94 16.06 -22.26 32.40
C LYS A 94 16.38 -22.24 33.91
N GLY A 95 15.36 -22.48 34.73
CA GLY A 95 15.50 -22.50 36.20
C GLY A 95 15.58 -21.14 36.88
N ASN A 96 15.70 -20.03 36.13
CA ASN A 96 15.82 -18.70 36.71
C ASN A 96 14.66 -17.77 36.30
N LYS A 97 13.47 -18.05 36.84
CA LYS A 97 12.24 -17.30 36.56
C LYS A 97 12.28 -15.84 37.06
N SER A 98 13.13 -15.53 38.03
CA SER A 98 13.23 -14.16 38.56
C SER A 98 13.85 -13.18 37.57
N LEU A 99 14.66 -13.65 36.61
CA LEU A 99 15.24 -12.82 35.54
C LEU A 99 14.21 -12.29 34.54
N LEU A 100 12.99 -12.86 34.52
CA LEU A 100 11.93 -12.41 33.61
C LEU A 100 11.54 -10.93 33.84
N VAL A 101 11.76 -10.40 35.04
CA VAL A 101 11.49 -8.99 35.38
C VAL A 101 12.45 -8.02 34.68
N GLU A 102 13.63 -8.50 34.27
CA GLU A 102 14.64 -7.72 33.56
C GLU A 102 14.36 -7.67 32.04
N ILE A 103 13.42 -8.49 31.56
CA ILE A 103 13.03 -8.50 30.14
C ILE A 103 11.96 -7.43 29.91
N HIS A 104 12.39 -6.34 29.30
CA HIS A 104 11.52 -5.19 29.02
C HIS A 104 10.99 -5.27 27.60
N ARG A 105 9.70 -4.97 27.43
CA ARG A 105 9.10 -4.83 26.10
C ARG A 105 9.71 -3.60 25.42
N LYS A 106 10.13 -3.73 24.17
CA LYS A 106 10.35 -2.63 23.23
C LYS A 106 9.00 -1.94 23.01
N THR A 107 8.68 -0.96 23.86
CA THR A 107 7.57 -0.04 23.62
C THR A 107 7.95 0.89 22.47
N SER A 108 6.94 1.44 21.79
CA SER A 108 7.14 2.46 20.75
C SER A 108 7.96 3.65 21.25
N GLU A 109 8.04 3.87 22.56
CA GLU A 109 8.81 4.95 23.19
C GLU A 109 10.34 4.74 23.12
N PHE A 110 10.82 3.48 22.99
CA PHE A 110 12.25 3.19 22.79
C PHE A 110 12.67 3.20 21.32
N PHE A 111 11.73 3.47 20.41
CA PHE A 111 12.06 4.12 19.16
C PHE A 111 11.96 5.63 19.41
N PRO A 112 13.09 6.37 19.54
CA PRO A 112 13.11 7.80 19.28
C PRO A 112 12.59 8.09 17.84
N PRO A 113 12.73 9.27 17.22
CA PRO A 113 11.99 9.58 16.00
C PRO A 113 12.62 9.06 14.67
N PRO A 114 13.24 7.87 14.48
CA PRO A 114 13.51 7.40 13.11
C PRO A 114 12.23 7.14 12.33
N VAL A 115 11.21 6.48 12.90
CA VAL A 115 9.99 6.14 12.14
C VAL A 115 9.20 7.40 11.78
N ALA A 116 9.02 8.33 12.73
CA ALA A 116 8.37 9.61 12.45
C ALA A 116 9.16 10.46 11.43
N ARG A 117 10.49 10.50 11.52
CA ARG A 117 11.33 11.19 10.52
C ARG A 117 11.31 10.50 9.17
N ILE A 118 11.32 9.17 9.11
CA ILE A 118 11.21 8.40 7.86
C ILE A 118 9.86 8.65 7.22
N ILE A 119 8.77 8.67 8.00
CA ILE A 119 7.44 9.01 7.52
C ILE A 119 7.39 10.45 7.01
N GLN A 120 7.96 11.42 7.74
CA GLN A 120 8.03 12.82 7.31
C GLN A 120 8.88 13.03 6.05
N GLN A 121 10.05 12.39 5.97
CA GLN A 121 10.95 12.46 4.81
C GLN A 121 10.36 11.77 3.59
N ALA A 122 9.55 10.73 3.78
CA ALA A 122 8.83 10.07 2.69
C ALA A 122 7.55 10.80 2.30
N SER A 123 6.90 11.52 3.22
CA SER A 123 5.62 12.20 2.96
C SER A 123 5.78 13.50 2.17
N GLU A 124 6.86 14.26 2.39
CA GLU A 124 7.15 15.50 1.66
C GLU A 124 7.24 15.33 0.14
N PRO A 125 8.10 14.44 -0.40
CA PRO A 125 8.17 14.23 -1.86
C PRO A 125 6.88 13.65 -2.43
N LEU A 126 6.10 12.91 -1.63
CA LEU A 126 4.81 12.37 -2.05
C LEU A 126 3.76 13.49 -2.16
N LEU A 127 3.71 14.40 -1.18
CA LEU A 127 2.81 15.55 -1.17
C LEU A 127 3.11 16.49 -2.34
N GLN A 128 4.40 16.76 -2.59
CA GLN A 128 4.81 17.56 -3.74
C GLN A 128 4.41 16.90 -5.07
N LYS A 129 4.53 15.57 -5.18
CA LYS A 129 4.06 14.82 -6.36
C LYS A 129 2.55 14.90 -6.51
N CYS A 130 1.78 14.81 -5.42
CA CYS A 130 0.33 14.98 -5.46
C CYS A 130 -0.05 16.38 -5.96
N GLN A 131 0.57 17.44 -5.45
CA GLN A 131 0.32 18.82 -5.89
C GLN A 131 0.66 19.03 -7.37
N MET A 132 1.76 18.45 -7.86
CA MET A 132 2.10 18.51 -9.29
C MET A 132 1.09 17.74 -10.16
N LEU A 133 0.61 16.59 -9.69
CA LEU A 133 -0.42 15.82 -10.40
C LEU A 133 -1.74 16.60 -10.47
N GLU A 134 -2.15 17.24 -9.37
CA GLU A 134 -3.32 18.11 -9.34
C GLU A 134 -3.18 19.29 -10.31
N ALA A 135 -2.02 19.98 -10.31
CA ALA A 135 -1.76 21.08 -11.24
C ALA A 135 -1.82 20.60 -12.71
N LYS A 136 -1.20 19.46 -13.02
CA LYS A 136 -1.22 18.88 -14.36
C LYS A 136 -2.63 18.43 -14.76
N GLN A 137 -3.42 17.95 -13.81
CA GLN A 137 -4.82 17.56 -14.06
C GLN A 137 -5.67 18.78 -14.42
N VAL A 138 -5.49 19.90 -13.73
CA VAL A 138 -6.16 21.18 -14.05
C VAL A 138 -5.73 21.69 -15.43
N GLU A 139 -4.42 21.65 -15.74
CA GLU A 139 -3.92 22.06 -17.06
C GLU A 139 -4.51 21.21 -18.20
N MET A 140 -4.55 19.89 -18.00
CA MET A 140 -5.16 18.97 -18.95
C MET A 140 -6.66 19.22 -19.12
N GLN A 141 -7.37 19.55 -18.04
CA GLN A 141 -8.79 19.90 -18.11
C GLN A 141 -9.00 21.18 -18.92
N ASN A 142 -8.21 22.21 -18.67
CA ASN A 142 -8.28 23.46 -19.44
C ASN A 142 -7.96 23.23 -20.94
N ALA A 143 -7.02 22.35 -21.25
CA ALA A 143 -6.69 21.98 -22.63
C ALA A 143 -7.86 21.24 -23.31
N LEU A 144 -8.55 20.34 -22.61
CA LEU A 144 -9.75 19.68 -23.11
C LEU A 144 -10.88 20.67 -23.37
N ASP A 145 -11.14 21.58 -22.44
CA ASP A 145 -12.19 22.60 -22.59
C ASP A 145 -11.89 23.54 -23.78
N THR A 146 -10.62 23.88 -23.97
CA THR A 146 -10.17 24.68 -25.13
C THR A 146 -10.38 23.92 -26.44
N LEU A 147 -10.06 22.62 -26.45
CA LEU A 147 -10.23 21.79 -27.64
C LEU A 147 -11.70 21.58 -27.98
N ASP A 148 -12.56 21.36 -26.97
CA ASP A 148 -14.01 21.24 -27.13
C ASP A 148 -14.61 22.53 -27.72
N LYS A 149 -14.17 23.70 -27.24
CA LYS A 149 -14.57 24.98 -27.80
C LYS A 149 -14.18 25.12 -29.27
N LYS A 150 -12.92 24.82 -29.62
CA LYS A 150 -12.45 24.87 -31.02
C LYS A 150 -13.19 23.88 -31.92
N TYR A 151 -13.51 22.70 -31.40
CA TYR A 151 -14.28 21.69 -32.13
C TYR A 151 -15.68 22.21 -32.45
N LYS A 152 -16.38 22.79 -31.48
CA LYS A 152 -17.71 23.41 -31.67
C LYS A 152 -17.67 24.54 -32.71
N GLU A 153 -16.73 25.47 -32.58
CA GLU A 153 -16.55 26.56 -33.56
C GLU A 153 -16.30 26.04 -34.98
N THR A 154 -15.48 24.99 -35.11
CA THR A 154 -15.21 24.35 -36.40
C THR A 154 -16.46 23.67 -36.98
N CYS A 155 -17.26 23.00 -36.15
CA CYS A 155 -18.53 22.40 -36.56
C CYS A 155 -19.53 23.46 -37.06
N GLU A 156 -19.66 24.58 -36.35
CA GLU A 156 -20.54 25.70 -36.74
C GLU A 156 -20.11 26.32 -38.07
N MET A 157 -18.81 26.56 -38.23
CA MET A 157 -18.26 27.08 -39.48
C MET A 157 -18.49 26.09 -40.64
N ASN A 158 -18.23 24.81 -40.44
CA ASN A 158 -18.49 23.77 -41.44
C ASN A 158 -19.98 23.70 -41.82
N GLN A 159 -20.88 23.81 -40.84
CA GLN A 159 -22.32 23.83 -41.10
C GLN A 159 -22.72 25.04 -41.95
N THR A 160 -22.14 26.21 -41.66
CA THR A 160 -22.38 27.44 -42.41
C THR A 160 -21.89 27.32 -43.86
N LEU A 161 -20.66 26.83 -44.06
CA LEU A 161 -20.09 26.61 -45.39
C LEU A 161 -20.92 25.63 -46.22
N VAL A 162 -21.44 24.56 -45.61
CA VAL A 162 -22.32 23.60 -46.30
C VAL A 162 -23.59 24.30 -46.79
N VAL A 163 -24.21 25.14 -45.97
CA VAL A 163 -25.43 25.89 -46.36
C VAL A 163 -25.12 26.87 -47.51
N GLU A 164 -24.01 27.60 -47.45
CA GLU A 164 -23.61 28.53 -48.50
C GLU A 164 -23.34 27.82 -49.84
N LEU A 165 -22.68 26.66 -49.81
CA LEU A 165 -22.44 25.83 -50.99
C LEU A 165 -23.73 25.34 -51.64
N LEU A 166 -24.71 24.90 -50.83
CA LEU A 166 -26.02 24.50 -51.35
C LEU A 166 -26.75 25.67 -52.02
N ASN A 167 -26.74 26.84 -51.37
CA ASN A 167 -27.34 28.05 -51.94
C ASN A 167 -26.64 28.53 -53.21
N ALA A 168 -25.32 28.36 -53.32
CA ALA A 168 -24.56 28.69 -54.52
C ALA A 168 -24.92 27.75 -55.68
N ARG A 169 -25.01 26.44 -55.41
CA ARG A 169 -25.42 25.45 -56.39
C ARG A 169 -26.84 25.70 -56.92
N GLU A 170 -27.78 26.02 -56.03
CA GLU A 170 -29.15 26.36 -56.45
C GLU A 170 -29.19 27.61 -57.35
N ARG A 171 -28.37 28.62 -57.05
CA ARG A 171 -28.21 29.80 -57.92
C ARG A 171 -27.68 29.43 -59.30
N GLU A 172 -26.67 28.56 -59.39
CA GLU A 172 -26.14 28.08 -60.66
C GLU A 172 -27.18 27.31 -61.48
N GLU A 173 -27.97 26.44 -60.84
CA GLU A 173 -29.05 25.70 -61.50
C GLU A 173 -30.13 26.65 -62.05
N ARG A 174 -30.54 27.65 -61.27
CA ARG A 174 -31.51 28.68 -61.73
C ARG A 174 -30.98 29.49 -62.90
N LEU A 175 -29.73 29.91 -62.88
CA LEU A 175 -29.09 30.61 -63.99
C LEU A 175 -29.03 29.73 -65.24
N SER A 176 -28.67 28.46 -65.09
CA SER A 176 -28.64 27.49 -66.19
C SER A 176 -30.02 27.31 -66.82
N GLN A 177 -31.08 27.22 -66.01
CA GLN A 177 -32.47 27.14 -66.49
C GLN A 177 -32.90 28.41 -67.23
N MET A 178 -32.53 29.60 -66.73
CA MET A 178 -32.82 30.87 -67.40
C MET A 178 -32.11 31.03 -68.74
N ILE A 179 -30.83 30.65 -68.82
CA ILE A 179 -30.06 30.70 -70.08
C ILE A 179 -30.67 29.72 -71.10
N PHE A 180 -31.00 28.50 -70.66
CA PHE A 180 -31.61 27.50 -71.51
C PHE A 180 -32.96 27.97 -72.07
N SER A 181 -33.83 28.53 -71.23
CA SER A 181 -35.13 29.07 -71.69
C SER A 181 -34.96 30.27 -72.62
N ALA A 182 -34.06 31.20 -72.33
CA ALA A 182 -33.76 32.32 -73.21
C ALA A 182 -33.25 31.87 -74.59
N SER A 183 -32.49 30.78 -74.67
CA SER A 183 -32.01 30.21 -75.93
C SER A 183 -33.13 29.52 -76.76
N LEU A 184 -34.17 29.01 -76.10
CA LEU A 184 -35.32 28.36 -76.76
C LEU A 184 -36.33 29.36 -77.31
N TYR A 185 -36.50 30.51 -76.66
CA TYR A 185 -37.42 31.57 -77.09
C TYR A 185 -36.75 32.69 -77.90
N GLY A 186 -35.42 32.69 -78.00
CA GLY A 186 -34.63 33.62 -78.81
C GLY A 186 -34.23 33.02 -80.16
N ALA A 187 -35.13 33.02 -81.14
CA ALA A 187 -34.84 32.83 -82.57
C ALA A 187 -35.45 33.99 -83.39
N PRO A 188 -34.88 34.34 -84.55
CA PRO A 188 -34.63 35.72 -84.97
C PRO A 188 -35.90 36.48 -85.33
N PHE A 189 -35.97 37.75 -84.89
CA PHE A 189 -36.83 38.73 -85.55
C PHE A 189 -36.33 38.88 -86.98
N ASN A 190 -37.10 38.30 -87.91
CA ASN A 190 -36.90 38.41 -89.34
C ASN A 190 -36.78 39.88 -89.75
N MET A 191 -35.70 40.15 -90.49
CA MET A 191 -35.47 41.40 -91.19
C MET A 191 -36.32 41.40 -92.47
N ILE A 192 -37.42 42.18 -92.49
CA ILE A 192 -37.99 42.84 -93.69
C ILE A 192 -38.62 44.15 -93.23
#